data_AF-A0A529LSU8-F1
#
_entry.id   AF-A0A529LSU8-F1
#
_cell.length_a   1.000
_cell.length_b   1.000
_cell.length_c   1.000
_cell.angle_alpha   90.00
_cell.angle_beta   90.00
_cell.angle_gamma   90.00
#
_symmetry.space_group_name_H-M   'P 1'
#
loop_
_entity.id
_entity.type
_entity.pdbx_description
1 polymer ?
#
loop_
_entity_poly.entity_id
_entity_poly.type
_entity_poly.pdbx_seq_one_letter_code
_entity_poly.pdbx_strand_id
1 'polypeptide(L)'
;TPDIVRGALYTGTRDRLAGYFEELARFGIDTTKIPVYETENEEKSTRAGLEAIFADGEAPTAILAMSDRMALIAIDWLKARGLDVPGDVSIVGFDGVPDGALCTP
;
A
#
# COMPACT_ATOMS: atom_id res chain seq x y z
N THR A 1 -11.79 0.90 -7.23
CA THR A 1 -12.73 1.06 -8.38
C THR A 1 -12.29 2.20 -9.29
N PRO A 2 -12.83 2.30 -10.53
CA PRO A 2 -12.54 3.41 -11.45
C PRO A 2 -12.80 4.81 -10.86
N ASP A 3 -13.74 4.93 -9.93
CA ASP A 3 -14.06 6.20 -9.28
C ASP A 3 -12.96 6.68 -8.32
N ILE A 4 -12.30 5.74 -7.62
CA ILE A 4 -11.16 6.06 -6.75
C ILE A 4 -9.97 6.58 -7.57
N VAL A 5 -9.70 5.95 -8.71
CA VAL A 5 -8.64 6.41 -9.64
C VAL A 5 -8.92 7.83 -10.13
N ARG A 6 -10.18 8.16 -10.45
CA ARG A 6 -10.56 9.51 -10.88
C ARG A 6 -10.52 10.54 -9.76
N GLY A 7 -10.73 10.13 -8.52
CA GLY A 7 -10.73 11.00 -7.33
C GLY A 7 -9.35 11.43 -6.85
N ALA A 8 -8.30 10.70 -7.22
CA ALA A 8 -6.94 11.01 -6.78
C ALA A 8 -6.48 12.41 -7.22
N LEU A 9 -6.16 13.26 -6.24
CA LEU A 9 -5.82 14.68 -6.44
C LEU A 9 -4.54 14.89 -7.26
N TYR A 10 -3.53 14.04 -7.03
CA TYR A 10 -2.24 14.15 -7.69
C TYR A 10 -2.15 13.19 -8.88
N THR A 11 -1.73 13.71 -10.04
CA THR A 11 -1.58 12.92 -11.27
C THR A 11 -0.68 11.71 -11.08
N GLY A 12 0.44 11.84 -10.37
CA GLY A 12 1.33 10.70 -10.10
C GLY A 12 0.66 9.57 -9.33
N THR A 13 -0.13 9.89 -8.30
CA THR A 13 -0.91 8.92 -7.53
C THR A 13 -1.98 8.24 -8.40
N ARG A 14 -2.68 9.03 -9.22
CA ARG A 14 -3.68 8.50 -10.15
C ARG A 14 -3.08 7.51 -11.14
N ASP A 15 -1.96 7.86 -11.75
CA ASP A 15 -1.32 7.05 -12.79
C ASP A 15 -0.72 5.77 -12.19
N ARG A 16 -0.13 5.83 -10.98
CA ARG A 16 0.30 4.64 -10.21
C ARG A 16 -0.88 3.69 -9.96
N LEU A 17 -2.00 4.22 -9.45
CA LEU A 17 -3.17 3.40 -9.13
C LEU A 17 -3.80 2.78 -10.38
N ALA A 18 -3.88 3.55 -11.47
CA ALA A 18 -4.36 3.07 -12.75
C ALA A 18 -3.49 1.92 -13.28
N GLY A 19 -2.16 2.08 -13.24
CA GLY A 19 -1.22 1.04 -13.67
C GLY A 19 -1.32 -0.23 -12.83
N TYR A 20 -1.41 -0.11 -11.50
CA TYR A 20 -1.63 -1.27 -10.62
C TYR A 20 -2.92 -2.01 -10.98
N PHE A 21 -4.03 -1.31 -11.13
CA PHE A 21 -5.31 -1.94 -11.44
C PHE A 21 -5.36 -2.54 -12.84
N GLU A 22 -4.71 -1.91 -13.83
CA GLU A 22 -4.58 -2.50 -15.16
C GLU A 22 -3.84 -3.83 -15.10
N GLU A 23 -2.68 -3.89 -14.45
CA GLU A 23 -1.89 -5.11 -14.37
C GLU A 23 -2.57 -6.20 -13.52
N LEU A 24 -3.13 -5.83 -12.37
CA LEU A 24 -3.89 -6.79 -11.54
C LEU A 24 -5.07 -7.39 -12.33
N ALA A 25 -5.80 -6.57 -13.09
CA ALA A 25 -6.88 -7.05 -13.94
C ALA A 25 -6.39 -7.98 -15.07
N ARG A 26 -5.20 -7.72 -15.64
CA ARG A 26 -4.58 -8.61 -16.66
C ARG A 26 -4.29 -10.01 -16.10
N PHE A 27 -4.00 -10.14 -14.81
CA PHE A 27 -3.82 -11.42 -14.12
C PHE A 27 -5.12 -11.99 -13.54
N GLY A 28 -6.29 -11.40 -13.83
CA GLY A 28 -7.59 -11.89 -13.40
C GLY A 28 -7.94 -11.56 -11.95
N ILE A 29 -7.24 -10.62 -11.32
CA ILE A 29 -7.55 -10.17 -9.95
C ILE A 29 -8.70 -9.15 -10.01
N ASP A 30 -9.71 -9.39 -9.20
CA ASP A 30 -10.89 -8.52 -9.08
C ASP A 30 -10.54 -7.23 -8.31
N THR A 31 -10.20 -6.18 -9.06
CA THR A 31 -9.81 -4.87 -8.52
C THR A 31 -10.93 -4.12 -7.78
N THR A 32 -12.17 -4.59 -7.87
CA THR A 32 -13.29 -4.00 -7.11
C THR A 32 -13.28 -4.41 -5.64
N LYS A 33 -12.58 -5.50 -5.31
CA LYS A 33 -12.43 -6.03 -3.95
C LYS A 33 -11.14 -5.58 -3.26
N ILE A 34 -10.28 -4.85 -3.95
CA ILE A 34 -9.02 -4.38 -3.38
C ILE A 34 -9.30 -3.09 -2.60
N PRO A 35 -9.11 -3.08 -1.27
CA PRO A 35 -9.26 -1.87 -0.48
C PRO A 35 -8.20 -0.85 -0.91
N VAL A 36 -8.62 0.39 -1.10
CA VAL A 36 -7.72 1.52 -1.35
C VAL A 36 -7.93 2.52 -0.24
N TYR A 37 -6.84 2.90 0.41
CA TYR A 37 -6.86 3.90 1.46
C TYR A 37 -5.95 5.06 1.07
N GLU A 38 -6.53 6.26 1.00
CA GLU A 38 -5.78 7.49 0.69
C GLU A 38 -5.12 8.04 1.96
N THR A 39 -3.89 8.48 1.82
CA THR A 39 -3.10 9.05 2.92
C THR A 39 -2.41 10.34 2.47
N GLU A 40 -1.98 11.14 3.44
CA GLU A 40 -1.24 12.37 3.20
C GLU A 40 0.28 12.13 3.02
N ASN A 41 0.69 10.87 2.75
CA ASN A 41 2.10 10.48 2.66
C ASN A 41 2.92 10.83 3.92
N GLU A 42 2.27 10.66 5.07
CA GLU A 42 2.84 10.86 6.40
C GLU A 42 2.40 9.74 7.36
N GLU A 43 3.03 9.68 8.52
CA GLU A 43 2.88 8.57 9.47
C GLU A 43 1.45 8.41 9.97
N LYS A 44 0.81 9.51 10.40
CA LYS A 44 -0.50 9.45 11.05
C LYS A 44 -1.57 8.86 10.13
N SER A 45 -1.70 9.40 8.92
CA SER A 45 -2.69 8.93 7.94
C SER A 45 -2.37 7.54 7.40
N THR A 46 -1.07 7.21 7.24
CA THR A 46 -0.66 5.86 6.82
C THR A 46 -0.98 4.80 7.86
N ARG A 47 -0.67 5.04 9.14
CA ARG A 47 -1.03 4.13 10.23
C ARG A 47 -2.54 3.95 10.34
N ALA A 48 -3.32 5.02 10.24
CA ALA A 48 -4.78 4.94 10.26
C ALA A 48 -5.34 4.06 9.13
N GLY A 49 -4.74 4.15 7.93
CA GLY A 49 -5.09 3.27 6.81
C GLY A 49 -4.76 1.80 7.06
N LEU A 50 -3.60 1.53 7.67
CA LEU A 50 -3.22 0.16 8.04
C LEU A 50 -4.17 -0.41 9.10
N GLU A 51 -4.55 0.36 10.12
CA GLU A 51 -5.56 -0.10 11.09
C GLU A 51 -6.88 -0.44 10.38
N ALA A 52 -7.34 0.40 9.45
CA ALA A 52 -8.58 0.18 8.73
C ALA A 52 -8.52 -1.08 7.85
N ILE A 53 -7.43 -1.26 7.10
CA ILE A 53 -7.23 -2.41 6.21
C ILE A 53 -7.17 -3.73 7.01
N PHE A 54 -6.46 -3.75 8.13
CA PHE A 54 -6.32 -4.95 8.97
C PHE A 54 -7.53 -5.24 9.86
N ALA A 55 -8.46 -4.28 10.00
CA ALA A 55 -9.71 -4.49 10.73
C ALA A 55 -10.83 -5.07 9.85
N ASP A 56 -10.75 -4.98 8.52
CA ASP A 56 -11.84 -5.28 7.57
C ASP A 56 -11.97 -6.76 7.17
N GLY A 57 -11.59 -7.70 8.06
CA GLY A 57 -11.73 -9.14 7.83
C GLY A 57 -10.38 -9.85 7.69
N GLU A 58 -10.16 -10.52 6.55
CA GLU A 58 -8.89 -11.23 6.31
C GLU A 58 -7.76 -10.23 6.07
N ALA A 59 -6.67 -10.38 6.82
CA ALA A 59 -5.50 -9.54 6.66
C ALA A 59 -4.94 -9.64 5.23
N PRO A 60 -4.49 -8.53 4.62
CA PRO A 60 -3.91 -8.56 3.29
C PRO A 60 -2.59 -9.34 3.31
N THR A 61 -2.35 -10.13 2.27
CA THR A 61 -1.06 -10.81 2.07
C THR A 61 -0.02 -9.90 1.40
N ALA A 62 -0.44 -8.77 0.84
CA ALA A 62 0.45 -7.79 0.23
C ALA A 62 -0.11 -6.35 0.31
N ILE A 63 0.80 -5.38 0.40
CA ILE A 63 0.51 -3.95 0.37
C ILE A 63 1.30 -3.30 -0.77
N LEU A 64 0.59 -2.61 -1.66
CA LEU A 64 1.16 -1.71 -2.65
C LEU A 64 1.15 -0.29 -2.09
N ALA A 65 2.28 0.15 -1.54
CA ALA A 65 2.42 1.49 -1.02
C ALA A 65 2.65 2.49 -2.16
N MET A 66 2.03 3.67 -2.05
CA MET A 66 2.15 4.71 -3.09
C MET A 66 3.47 5.49 -2.99
N SER A 67 4.33 5.22 -2.00
CA SER A 67 5.67 5.75 -1.83
C SER A 67 6.49 4.84 -0.92
N ASP A 68 7.82 4.97 -0.94
CA ASP A 68 8.73 4.27 -0.03
C ASP A 68 8.54 4.76 1.40
N ARG A 69 8.19 6.03 1.60
CA ARG A 69 7.86 6.55 2.93
C ARG A 69 6.70 5.78 3.55
N MET A 70 5.62 5.58 2.80
CA MET A 70 4.47 4.78 3.25
C MET A 70 4.87 3.31 3.47
N ALA A 71 5.71 2.75 2.59
CA ALA A 71 6.20 1.38 2.72
C ALA A 71 6.99 1.18 4.02
N LEU A 72 7.91 2.10 4.35
CA LEU A 72 8.71 2.05 5.58
C LEU A 72 7.82 2.15 6.83
N ILE A 73 6.83 3.06 6.83
CA ILE A 73 5.85 3.16 7.92
C ILE A 73 5.05 1.85 8.07
N ALA A 74 4.68 1.21 6.96
CA ALA A 74 3.97 -0.06 6.97
C ALA A 74 4.82 -1.20 7.51
N ILE A 75 6.09 -1.29 7.12
CA ILE A 75 7.07 -2.24 7.68
C ILE A 75 7.14 -2.07 9.20
N ASP A 76 7.39 -0.86 9.69
CA ASP A 76 7.49 -0.59 11.13
C ASP A 76 6.19 -0.95 11.87
N TRP A 77 5.04 -0.65 11.26
CA TRP A 77 3.73 -0.94 11.82
C TRP A 77 3.45 -2.45 11.94
N LEU A 78 3.85 -3.24 10.93
CA LEU A 78 3.73 -4.70 10.91
C LEU A 78 4.66 -5.37 11.91
N LYS A 79 5.94 -4.95 11.94
CA LYS A 79 6.93 -5.46 12.90
C LYS A 79 6.51 -5.21 14.33
N ALA A 80 5.94 -4.04 14.63
CA ALA A 80 5.40 -3.72 15.96
C ALA A 80 4.25 -4.66 16.39
N ARG A 81 3.65 -5.40 15.45
CA ARG A 81 2.59 -6.39 15.67
C ARG A 81 3.09 -7.84 15.57
N GLY A 82 4.40 -8.03 15.38
CA GLY A 82 5.00 -9.35 15.24
C GLY A 82 4.69 -10.04 13.90
N LEU A 83 4.28 -9.28 12.88
CA LEU A 83 4.09 -9.80 11.51
C LEU A 83 5.40 -9.69 10.73
N ASP A 84 5.77 -10.77 10.05
CA ASP A 84 6.98 -10.88 9.24
C ASP A 84 6.78 -10.24 7.86
N VAL A 85 7.78 -9.48 7.41
CA VAL A 85 7.86 -8.97 6.05
C VAL A 85 9.08 -9.61 5.38
N PRO A 86 8.93 -10.42 4.32
CA PRO A 86 7.71 -10.64 3.53
C PRO A 86 6.88 -11.87 3.94
N GLY A 87 7.22 -12.60 5.01
CA GLY A 87 6.64 -13.91 5.32
C GLY A 87 5.13 -13.92 5.52
N ASP A 88 4.60 -12.94 6.26
CA ASP A 88 3.15 -12.77 6.47
C ASP A 88 2.54 -11.78 5.47
N VAL A 89 3.25 -10.66 5.24
CA VAL A 89 2.76 -9.57 4.36
C VAL A 89 3.91 -9.07 3.49
N SER A 90 3.74 -9.15 2.18
CA SER A 90 4.68 -8.55 1.22
C SER A 90 4.43 -7.04 1.08
N ILE A 91 5.50 -6.23 1.00
CA ILE A 91 5.38 -4.78 0.79
C ILE A 91 6.14 -4.39 -0.47
N VAL A 92 5.50 -3.56 -1.30
CA VAL A 92 6.12 -2.87 -2.43
C VAL A 92 6.01 -1.37 -2.21
N GLY A 93 7.13 -0.66 -2.25
CA GLY A 93 7.22 0.79 -2.20
C GLY A 93 7.27 1.44 -3.59
N PHE A 94 7.61 2.73 -3.61
CA PHE A 94 7.79 3.52 -4.82
C PHE A 94 8.76 4.68 -4.53
N ASP A 95 9.47 5.19 -5.54
CA ASP A 95 10.39 6.36 -5.49
C ASP A 95 11.88 6.01 -5.29
N GLY A 96 12.23 4.84 -4.76
CA GLY A 96 13.62 4.37 -4.66
C GLY A 96 14.50 5.20 -3.72
N VAL A 97 13.94 5.66 -2.61
CA VAL A 97 14.67 6.51 -1.64
C VAL A 97 15.80 5.72 -0.99
N PRO A 98 16.94 6.35 -0.63
CA PRO A 98 18.08 5.65 -0.02
C PRO A 98 17.71 4.84 1.22
N ASP A 99 16.77 5.35 2.02
CA ASP A 99 16.30 4.70 3.25
C ASP A 99 15.68 3.31 2.97
N GLY A 100 15.09 3.10 1.79
CA GLY A 100 14.56 1.79 1.39
C GLY A 100 15.64 0.72 1.28
N ALA A 101 16.86 1.07 0.88
CA ALA A 101 17.98 0.13 0.82
C ALA A 101 18.61 -0.17 2.20
N LEU A 102 18.33 0.68 3.19
CA LEU A 102 18.86 0.57 4.56
C LEU A 102 17.86 -0.09 5.52
N CYS A 103 16.61 -0.23 5.10
CA CYS A 103 15.58 -0.85 5.93
C CYS A 103 15.83 -2.36 6.09
N THR A 104 15.40 -2.89 7.24
CA THR A 104 15.32 -4.34 7.45
C THR A 104 13.85 -4.68 7.59
N PRO A 105 13.19 -5.19 6.53
CA PRO A 105 11.81 -5.65 6.61
C PRO A 105 11.66 -6.73 7.69
#